data_AF-A0A7W9ZZD0-F1
#
_entry.id   AF-A0A7W9ZZD0-F1
#
_cell.length_a   1.000
_cell.length_b   1.000
_cell.length_c   1.000
_cell.angle_alpha   90.00
_cell.angle_beta   90.00
_cell.angle_gamma   90.00
#
_symmetry.space_group_name_H-M   'P 1'
#
loop_
_entity.id
_entity.type
_entity.pdbx_description
1 polymer ?
#
loop_
_entity_poly.entity_id
_entity_poly.type
_entity_poly.pdbx_seq_one_letter_code
_entity_poly.pdbx_strand_id
1 'polypeptide(L)' 'MTLGQQTVELKHVPRWQLALADRPAGVAVRALAWLGPERADEALSRIKRKLPPNAFGELVAAAPQFPTWLARSVGKAAHR' A
#
# COMPACT_ATOMS: atom_id res chain seq x y z
N MET A 1 -6.88 24.46 4.98
CA MET A 1 -7.40 25.03 3.71
C MET A 1 -8.88 24.68 3.63
N THR A 2 -9.75 25.50 3.05
CA THR A 2 -11.19 25.17 2.93
C THR A 2 -11.55 24.89 1.48
N LEU A 3 -12.33 23.83 1.26
CA LEU A 3 -12.97 23.52 -0.01
C LEU A 3 -14.47 23.78 0.18
N GLY A 4 -14.91 24.98 -0.19
CA GLY A 4 -16.26 25.44 0.18
C GLY A 4 -16.43 25.49 1.70
N GLN A 5 -17.41 24.74 2.22
CA GLN A 5 -17.68 24.60 3.67
C GLN A 5 -16.86 23.49 4.35
N GLN A 6 -16.06 22.72 3.61
CA GLN A 6 -15.26 21.63 4.17
C GLN A 6 -13.84 22.10 4.51
N THR A 7 -13.43 21.89 5.75
CA THR A 7 -12.03 22.06 6.15
C THR A 7 -11.21 20.86 5.66
N VAL A 8 -10.23 21.15 4.81
CA VAL A 8 -9.26 20.18 4.28
C VAL A 8 -7.94 20.32 5.05
N GLU A 9 -7.51 19.20 5.62
CA GLU A 9 -6.18 19.03 6.20
C GLU A 9 -5.28 18.28 5.23
N LEU A 10 -4.13 18.89 4.91
CA LEU A 10 -3.07 18.23 4.17
C LEU A 10 -2.15 17.54 5.18
N LYS A 11 -2.07 16.22 5.11
CA LYS A 11 -1.14 15.44 5.94
C LYS A 11 0.08 15.05 5.11
N HIS A 12 1.26 15.25 5.69
CA HIS A 12 2.49 14.84 5.05
C HIS A 12 2.51 13.33 4.91
N VAL A 13 2.79 12.86 3.68
CA VAL A 13 2.80 11.43 3.39
C VAL A 13 4.09 10.81 3.97
N PRO A 14 4.02 9.78 4.82
CA PRO A 14 5.22 9.07 5.26
C PRO A 14 6.00 8.48 4.07
N ARG A 15 7.33 8.44 4.22
CA ARG A 15 8.27 8.04 3.15
C ARG A 15 7.92 6.68 2.51
N TRP A 16 7.39 5.75 3.30
CA TRP A 16 7.03 4.41 2.81
C TRP A 16 5.87 4.39 1.81
N GLN A 17 4.93 5.34 1.88
CA GLN A 17 3.84 5.45 0.89
C GLN A 17 4.33 6.03 -0.45
N LEU A 18 5.50 6.66 -0.45
CA LEU A 18 6.20 7.15 -1.64
C LEU A 18 7.15 6.12 -2.23
N ALA A 19 7.32 4.96 -1.58
CA ALA A 19 8.11 3.87 -2.12
C ALA A 19 7.50 3.37 -3.45
N LEU A 20 8.36 2.81 -4.31
CA LEU A 20 7.96 2.22 -5.60
C LEU A 20 7.24 3.24 -6.52
N ALA A 21 7.70 4.51 -6.51
CA ALA A 21 7.23 5.52 -7.44
C ALA A 21 7.33 5.02 -8.90
N ASP A 22 6.33 5.37 -9.72
CA ASP A 22 6.20 4.96 -11.12
C ASP A 22 6.13 3.43 -11.38
N ARG A 23 5.97 2.62 -10.32
CA ARG A 23 5.76 1.17 -10.43
C ARG A 23 4.30 0.81 -10.14
N PRO A 24 3.75 -0.25 -10.77
CA PRO A 24 2.44 -0.79 -10.39
C PRO A 24 2.36 -1.17 -8.90
N ALA A 25 3.47 -1.65 -8.33
CA ALA A 25 3.60 -1.96 -6.92
C ALA A 25 3.38 -0.73 -6.02
N GLY A 26 3.84 0.46 -6.43
CA GLY A 26 3.61 1.70 -5.67
C GLY A 26 2.15 2.13 -5.66
N VAL A 27 1.39 1.87 -6.73
CA VAL A 27 -0.06 2.09 -6.74
C VAL A 27 -0.75 1.18 -5.71
N ALA A 28 -0.31 -0.08 -5.63
CA ALA A 28 -0.81 -1.01 -4.61
C ALA A 28 -0.48 -0.54 -3.18
N VAL A 29 0.74 -0.05 -2.93
CA VAL A 29 1.13 0.51 -1.62
C VAL A 29 0.20 1.66 -1.21
N ARG A 30 -0.04 2.61 -2.11
CA ARG A 30 -0.92 3.77 -1.84
C ARG A 30 -2.37 3.34 -1.60
N ALA A 31 -2.87 2.38 -2.37
CA ALA A 31 -4.22 1.83 -2.16
C ALA A 31 -4.35 1.14 -0.80
N LEU A 32 -3.36 0.33 -0.40
CA LEU A 32 -3.34 -0.34 0.90
C LEU A 32 -3.24 0.66 2.05
N ALA A 33 -2.45 1.72 1.88
CA ALA A 33 -2.34 2.78 2.86
C ALA A 33 -3.65 3.56 3.06
N TRP A 34 -4.41 3.79 1.98
CA TRP A 34 -5.73 4.40 2.04
C TRP A 34 -6.77 3.51 2.73
N LEU A 35 -6.70 2.20 2.47
CA LEU A 35 -7.65 1.23 3.02
C LEU A 35 -7.42 0.91 4.50
N GLY A 36 -6.19 1.05 4.99
CA GLY A 36 -5.83 0.78 6.37
C GLY A 36 -5.62 -0.71 6.68
N PRO A 37 -5.12 -1.01 7.89
CA PRO A 37 -4.73 -2.36 8.31
C PRO A 37 -5.89 -3.36 8.33
N GLU A 38 -7.11 -2.92 8.63
CA GLU A 38 -8.30 -3.77 8.75
C GLU A 38 -8.68 -4.41 7.40
N ARG A 39 -8.42 -3.70 6.30
CA ARG A 39 -8.78 -4.14 4.94
C ARG A 39 -7.59 -4.63 4.13
N ALA A 40 -6.38 -4.58 4.69
CA ALA A 40 -5.14 -4.87 3.97
C ALA A 40 -5.07 -6.31 3.46
N ASP A 41 -5.45 -7.30 4.27
CA ASP A 41 -5.39 -8.73 3.90
C ASP A 41 -6.35 -9.07 2.75
N GLU A 42 -7.58 -8.56 2.80
CA GLU A 42 -8.57 -8.74 1.73
C GLU A 42 -8.12 -8.04 0.44
N ALA A 43 -7.67 -6.79 0.57
CA ALA A 43 -7.18 -6.00 -0.55
C ALA A 43 -5.95 -6.65 -1.21
N LEU A 44 -4.98 -7.15 -0.43
CA LEU A 44 -3.81 -7.85 -0.95
C LEU A 44 -4.18 -9.11 -1.72
N SER A 45 -5.20 -9.86 -1.26
CA SER A 45 -5.70 -11.03 -1.98
C SER A 45 -6.27 -10.66 -3.36
N ARG A 46 -6.91 -9.49 -3.48
CA ARG A 46 -7.41 -8.96 -4.75
C ARG A 46 -6.29 -8.39 -5.62
N ILE A 47 -5.34 -7.68 -5.02
CA ILE A 47 -4.18 -7.08 -5.69
C ILE A 47 -3.33 -8.20 -6.29
N LYS A 48 -3.02 -9.27 -5.55
CA LYS A 48 -2.22 -10.40 -6.04
C LYS A 48 -2.78 -11.04 -7.32
N ARG A 49 -4.10 -11.03 -7.50
CA ARG A 49 -4.77 -11.56 -8.71
C ARG A 49 -4.73 -10.60 -9.90
N LYS A 50 -4.60 -9.29 -9.65
CA LYS A 50 -4.65 -8.23 -10.67
C LYS A 50 -3.27 -7.71 -11.05
N LEU A 51 -2.31 -7.78 -10.14
CA LEU A 51 -0.97 -7.27 -10.34
C LEU A 51 -0.12 -8.32 -11.06
N PRO A 52 0.77 -7.90 -11.99
CA PRO A 52 1.75 -8.80 -12.57
C PRO A 52 2.62 -9.46 -11.47
N PRO A 53 3.03 -10.73 -11.64
CA PRO A 53 3.82 -11.45 -10.62
C PRO A 53 5.12 -10.72 -10.23
N ASN A 54 5.79 -10.08 -11.19
CA ASN A 54 7.00 -9.30 -10.93
C ASN A 54 6.72 -8.08 -10.04
N ALA A 55 5.65 -7.34 -10.29
CA ALA A 55 5.25 -6.19 -9.49
C ALA A 55 4.80 -6.61 -8.08
N PHE A 56 4.18 -7.78 -7.94
CA PHE A 56 3.90 -8.32 -6.60
C PHE A 56 5.19 -8.71 -5.87
N GLY A 57 6.17 -9.27 -6.58
CA GLY A 57 7.51 -9.51 -6.04
C GLY A 57 8.21 -8.23 -5.56
N GLU A 58 8.12 -7.14 -6.32
CA GLU A 58 8.64 -5.82 -5.90
C GLU A 58 7.97 -5.32 -4.61
N LEU A 59 6.66 -5.52 -4.47
CA LEU A 59 5.90 -5.18 -3.25
C LEU A 59 6.42 -5.97 -2.04
N VAL A 60 6.68 -7.27 -2.22
CA VAL A 60 7.22 -8.14 -1.16
C VAL A 60 8.66 -7.75 -0.81
N ALA A 61 9.49 -7.44 -1.81
CA ALA A 61 10.87 -6.99 -1.59
C ALA A 61 10.94 -5.65 -0.84
N ALA A 62 9.94 -4.77 -1.04
CA ALA A 62 9.82 -3.50 -0.33
C ALA A 62 9.26 -3.63 1.10
N ALA A 63 8.83 -4.83 1.55
CA ALA A 63 8.23 -5.05 2.87
C ALA A 63 9.04 -4.49 4.06
N PRO A 64 10.39 -4.54 4.10
CA PRO A 64 11.17 -3.97 5.20
C PRO A 64 11.02 -2.44 5.35
N GLN A 65 10.53 -1.75 4.32
CA GLN A 65 10.33 -0.30 4.33
C GLN A 65 8.94 0.09 4.85
N PHE A 66 8.04 -0.88 5.04
CA PHE A 66 6.65 -0.66 5.43
C PHE A 66 6.46 -0.67 6.95
N PRO A 67 5.39 -0.03 7.46
CA PRO A 67 5.00 -0.20 8.85
C PRO A 67 4.68 -1.68 9.16
N THR A 68 4.88 -2.08 10.42
CA THR A 68 4.78 -3.48 10.88
C THR A 68 3.49 -4.18 10.43
N TRP A 69 2.35 -3.48 10.47
CA TRP A 69 1.07 -4.04 10.05
C TRP A 69 1.07 -4.42 8.56
N LEU A 70 1.63 -3.57 7.70
CA LEU A 70 1.63 -3.77 6.25
C LEU A 70 2.67 -4.81 5.85
N ALA A 71 3.86 -4.76 6.45
CA ALA A 71 4.89 -5.77 6.24
C ALA A 71 4.38 -7.18 6.59
N ARG A 72 3.65 -7.32 7.70
CA ARG A 72 3.02 -8.58 8.10
C ARG A 72 1.98 -9.06 7.09
N SER A 73 1.08 -8.18 6.65
CA SER A 73 0.05 -8.53 5.66
C SER A 73 0.65 -8.91 4.30
N VAL A 74 1.66 -8.18 3.82
CA VAL A 74 2.38 -8.48 2.57
C VAL A 74 3.11 -9.82 2.67
N GLY A 75 3.82 -10.08 3.78
CA GLY A 75 4.50 -11.36 4.00
C GLY A 75 3.51 -12.53 4.02
N LYS A 76 2.37 -12.39 4.71
CA LYS A 76 1.30 -13.38 4.70
C LYS A 76 0.76 -13.64 3.29
N ALA A 77 0.59 -12.60 2.48
CA ALA A 77 0.11 -12.72 1.10
C ALA A 77 1.16 -13.32 0.14
N ALA A 78 2.46 -13.20 0.46
CA ALA A 78 3.54 -13.81 -0.32
C ALA A 78 3.54 -15.34 -0.20
N HIS A 79 3.30 -15.86 1.01
CA HIS A 79 3.33 -17.29 1.31
C HIS A 79 1.99 -18.03 1.12
N ARG A 80 0.94 -17.34 0.66
CA ARG A 80 -0.41 -17.88 0.48
C ARG A 80 -0.79 -18.02 -0.98
#